data_AF-A0A372DXB8-F1
#
_entry.id   AF-A0A372DXB8-F1
#
_cell.length_a   1.000
_cell.length_b   1.000
_cell.length_c   1.000
_cell.angle_alpha   90.00
_cell.angle_beta   90.00
_cell.angle_gamma   90.00
#
_symmetry.space_group_name_H-M   'P 1'
#
loop_
_entity.id
_entity.type
_entity.pdbx_description
1 polymer ?
#
loop_
_entity_poly.entity_id
_entity_poly.type
_entity_poly.pdbx_seq_one_letter_code
_entity_poly.pdbx_strand_id
1 'polypeptide(L)'
;MHEDIRFRTADWGQTVVDVLRDATIGVLGVTGGQFQLAAPAAWWGCGLPYCRENVLNVFSDGHTEHELRNPEAATLTDVAVIDGMWMCSRKEVWARHPFDARTFTDFHFYDVDYCTEIFRSGLRVCVTFDLLIEHHSRGNINAQWVVNALKYQRKRVNQLPFGVVKVPKDECRALELRALQEFTGLLIRQHFAASTVTKHLVKCLLLAPFNRDTLWLAKQLIQTRFVA
;
A
#
# COMPACT_ATOMS: atom_id res chain seq x y z
N MET A 1 -12.11 0.98 -10.44
CA MET A 1 -12.95 0.66 -9.27
C MET A 1 -13.11 -0.84 -9.21
N HIS A 2 -13.07 -1.41 -8.01
CA HIS A 2 -13.42 -2.81 -7.82
C HIS A 2 -14.94 -2.99 -7.96
N GLU A 3 -15.38 -4.22 -8.21
CA GLU A 3 -16.80 -4.54 -8.44
C GLU A 3 -17.60 -4.76 -7.15
N ASP A 4 -16.90 -4.80 -6.02
CA ASP A 4 -17.40 -5.12 -4.67
C ASP A 4 -17.51 -3.87 -3.78
N ILE A 5 -17.72 -2.70 -4.39
CA ILE A 5 -17.92 -1.44 -3.68
C ILE A 5 -19.30 -0.86 -3.90
N ARG A 6 -19.77 -0.08 -2.90
CA ARG A 6 -21.02 0.68 -3.01
C ARG A 6 -20.86 2.08 -2.45
N PHE A 7 -21.24 3.10 -3.21
CA PHE A 7 -21.23 4.48 -2.70
C PHE A 7 -22.38 4.71 -1.71
N ARG A 8 -22.06 5.29 -0.55
CA ARG A 8 -23.05 5.82 0.40
C ARG A 8 -23.33 7.30 0.16
N THR A 9 -22.34 8.04 -0.34
CA THR A 9 -22.49 9.45 -0.73
C THR A 9 -23.30 9.55 -2.03
N ALA A 10 -24.42 10.27 -1.99
CA ALA A 10 -25.18 10.64 -3.19
C ALA A 10 -24.40 11.67 -4.02
N ASP A 11 -24.62 11.68 -5.34
CA ASP A 11 -23.98 12.65 -6.25
C ASP A 11 -22.45 12.71 -6.14
N TRP A 12 -21.81 11.60 -5.74
CA TRP A 12 -20.35 11.48 -5.55
C TRP A 12 -19.54 11.93 -6.77
N GLY A 13 -20.12 11.80 -7.98
CA GLY A 13 -19.49 12.24 -9.22
C GLY A 13 -19.24 13.75 -9.25
N GLN A 14 -20.11 14.55 -8.65
CA GLN A 14 -19.93 16.00 -8.56
C GLN A 14 -18.75 16.36 -7.65
N THR A 15 -18.61 15.68 -6.50
CA THR A 15 -17.43 15.80 -5.63
C THR A 15 -16.14 15.50 -6.40
N VAL A 16 -16.11 14.43 -7.19
CA VAL A 16 -14.95 14.07 -8.02
C VAL A 16 -14.65 15.16 -9.04
N VAL A 17 -15.66 15.67 -9.75
CA VAL A 17 -15.51 16.74 -10.72
C VAL A 17 -14.92 17.98 -10.07
N ASP A 18 -15.44 18.39 -8.91
CA ASP A 18 -15.01 19.60 -8.22
C ASP A 18 -13.58 19.48 -7.67
N VAL A 19 -13.22 18.34 -7.09
CA VAL A 19 -11.84 18.07 -6.63
C VAL A 19 -10.87 18.04 -7.81
N LEU A 20 -11.20 17.33 -8.90
CA LEU A 20 -10.29 17.17 -10.04
C LEU A 20 -10.22 18.38 -10.99
N ARG A 21 -10.97 19.47 -10.72
CA ARG A 21 -10.72 20.80 -11.32
C ARG A 21 -9.32 21.30 -10.99
N ASP A 22 -8.78 20.90 -9.83
CA ASP A 22 -7.38 21.14 -9.51
C ASP A 22 -6.48 20.25 -10.40
N ALA A 23 -5.88 20.90 -11.41
CA ALA A 23 -5.00 20.24 -12.36
C ALA A 23 -3.71 19.67 -11.72
N THR A 24 -3.37 20.06 -10.49
CA THR A 24 -2.22 19.51 -9.77
C THR A 24 -2.49 18.11 -9.22
N ILE A 25 -3.76 17.71 -9.06
CA ILE A 25 -4.15 16.37 -8.60
C ILE A 25 -4.09 15.41 -9.77
N GLY A 26 -3.27 14.37 -9.69
CA GLY A 26 -3.18 13.33 -10.70
C GLY A 26 -4.10 12.15 -10.44
N VAL A 27 -4.35 11.81 -9.17
CA VAL A 27 -5.26 10.72 -8.80
C VAL A 27 -5.91 10.98 -7.44
N LEU A 28 -7.17 10.60 -7.34
CA LEU A 28 -8.03 10.70 -6.16
C LEU A 28 -8.48 9.31 -5.71
N GLY A 29 -8.45 9.05 -4.40
CA GLY A 29 -8.96 7.84 -3.77
C GLY A 29 -9.71 8.13 -2.46
N VAL A 30 -10.09 7.08 -1.74
CA VAL A 30 -10.73 7.17 -0.40
C VAL A 30 -9.91 6.52 0.72
N THR A 31 -8.86 5.78 0.37
CA THR A 31 -7.95 5.16 1.32
C THR A 31 -6.53 5.16 0.75
N GLY A 32 -5.53 5.43 1.58
CA GLY A 32 -4.14 5.53 1.14
C GLY A 32 -3.13 5.78 2.26
N GLY A 33 -1.86 5.65 1.91
CA GLY A 33 -0.72 5.84 2.81
C GLY A 33 0.11 7.06 2.44
N GLN A 34 0.49 7.87 3.43
CA GLN A 34 1.22 9.13 3.21
C GLN A 34 2.70 8.96 2.81
N PHE A 35 3.25 7.75 2.91
CA PHE A 35 4.58 7.43 2.40
C PHE A 35 4.73 5.94 2.07
N GLN A 36 5.79 5.60 1.36
CA GLN A 36 6.19 4.25 0.98
C GLN A 36 7.58 3.94 1.53
N LEU A 37 7.70 2.78 2.17
CA LEU A 37 8.93 2.29 2.80
C LEU A 37 9.93 1.77 1.76
N ALA A 38 11.24 1.77 2.08
CA ALA A 38 12.23 0.99 1.35
C ALA A 38 12.20 -0.52 1.72
N ALA A 39 10.99 -1.05 1.88
CA ALA A 39 10.70 -2.43 2.22
C ALA A 39 9.40 -2.87 1.54
N PRO A 40 9.28 -4.15 1.11
CA PRO A 40 8.02 -4.66 0.59
C PRO A 40 6.95 -4.66 1.68
N ALA A 41 5.89 -3.89 1.45
CA ALA A 41 4.76 -3.75 2.34
C ALA A 41 3.50 -3.42 1.54
N ALA A 42 2.34 -3.57 2.15
CA ALA A 42 1.10 -3.02 1.61
C ALA A 42 1.10 -1.48 1.74
N TRP A 43 0.16 -0.78 1.10
CA TRP A 43 0.10 0.68 1.17
C TRP A 43 -0.04 1.19 2.61
N TRP A 44 -0.70 0.44 3.50
CA TRP A 44 -0.82 0.74 4.94
C TRP A 44 0.43 0.40 5.75
N GLY A 45 1.46 -0.16 5.11
CA GLY A 45 2.75 -0.50 5.74
C GLY A 45 3.47 0.71 6.30
N CYS A 46 3.10 1.92 5.87
CA CYS A 46 3.55 3.17 6.46
C CYS A 46 3.16 3.34 7.94
N GLY A 47 2.25 2.50 8.46
CA GLY A 47 1.74 2.57 9.83
C GLY A 47 0.48 3.41 9.93
N LEU A 48 -0.41 3.01 10.83
CA LEU A 48 -1.76 3.60 10.97
C LEU A 48 -1.80 5.13 11.13
N PRO A 49 -0.87 5.79 11.85
CA PRO A 49 -0.86 7.26 11.93
C PRO A 49 -0.71 7.96 10.58
N TYR A 50 -0.15 7.26 9.59
CA TYR A 50 0.12 7.78 8.25
C TYR A 50 -0.85 7.25 7.19
N CYS A 51 -1.87 6.50 7.60
CA CYS A 51 -2.97 6.12 6.73
C CYS A 51 -4.05 7.21 6.73
N ARG A 52 -4.70 7.41 5.60
CA ARG A 52 -5.85 8.31 5.43
C ARG A 52 -6.97 7.53 4.78
N GLU A 53 -8.09 7.39 5.48
CA GLU A 53 -9.10 6.38 5.15
C GLU A 53 -10.51 6.87 5.48
N ASN A 54 -11.46 6.60 4.58
CA ASN A 54 -12.89 6.78 4.82
C ASN A 54 -13.70 5.67 4.13
N VAL A 55 -13.70 4.48 4.72
CA VAL A 55 -14.34 3.29 4.13
C VAL A 55 -15.17 2.56 5.17
N LEU A 56 -16.36 2.12 4.76
CA LEU A 56 -17.22 1.23 5.55
C LEU A 56 -17.01 -0.21 5.09
N ASN A 57 -16.24 -1.00 5.82
CA ASN A 57 -16.08 -2.41 5.51
C ASN A 57 -17.35 -3.17 5.91
N VAL A 58 -17.85 -4.00 5.01
CA VAL A 58 -19.03 -4.85 5.21
C VAL A 58 -18.60 -6.31 5.13
N PHE A 59 -18.85 -7.05 6.20
CA PHE A 59 -18.39 -8.42 6.35
C PHE A 59 -19.47 -9.43 5.97
N SER A 60 -19.07 -10.69 5.77
CA SER A 60 -19.94 -11.75 5.28
C SER A 60 -21.11 -12.10 6.21
N ASP A 61 -20.99 -11.84 7.51
CA ASP A 61 -22.04 -11.99 8.52
C ASP A 61 -22.91 -10.73 8.68
N GLY A 62 -22.67 -9.71 7.86
CA GLY A 62 -23.38 -8.43 7.87
C GLY A 62 -22.86 -7.40 8.86
N HIS A 63 -21.82 -7.70 9.66
CA HIS A 63 -21.22 -6.68 10.52
C HIS A 63 -20.51 -5.61 9.67
N THR A 64 -20.42 -4.40 10.20
CA THR A 64 -19.79 -3.27 9.52
C THR A 64 -18.75 -2.61 10.40
N GLU A 65 -17.60 -2.26 9.83
CA GLU A 65 -16.56 -1.49 10.50
C GLU A 65 -16.24 -0.23 9.68
N HIS A 66 -16.41 0.95 10.29
CA HIS A 66 -16.01 2.21 9.67
C HIS A 66 -14.53 2.48 9.95
N GLU A 67 -13.71 2.31 8.93
CA GLU A 67 -12.31 2.73 8.94
C GLU A 67 -12.22 4.20 8.56
N LEU A 68 -12.34 5.05 9.59
CA LEU A 68 -12.12 6.50 9.49
C LEU A 68 -10.76 6.86 10.10
N ARG A 69 -9.84 7.36 9.28
CA ARG A 69 -8.55 7.91 9.72
C ARG A 69 -8.35 9.28 9.08
N ASN A 70 -8.81 10.31 9.79
CA ASN A 70 -8.73 11.72 9.40
C ASN A 70 -8.29 12.61 10.59
N PRO A 71 -7.04 12.48 11.06
CA PRO A 71 -6.59 13.23 12.24
C PRO A 71 -6.58 14.75 12.00
N GLU A 72 -6.47 15.20 10.74
CA GLU A 72 -6.50 16.62 10.38
C GLU A 72 -7.92 17.21 10.24
N ALA A 73 -8.97 16.38 10.32
CA ALA A 73 -10.34 16.78 10.01
C ALA A 73 -10.48 17.52 8.66
N ALA A 74 -9.66 17.13 7.67
CA ALA A 74 -9.63 17.72 6.35
C ALA A 74 -10.64 17.05 5.41
N THR A 75 -11.10 17.75 4.38
CA THR A 75 -11.93 17.17 3.30
C THR A 75 -11.08 16.45 2.24
N LEU A 76 -9.83 16.86 2.11
CA LEU A 76 -8.87 16.33 1.14
C LEU A 76 -7.49 16.29 1.79
N THR A 77 -6.73 15.22 1.57
CA THR A 77 -5.37 15.07 2.09
C THR A 77 -4.46 14.44 1.06
N ASP A 78 -3.24 14.99 0.95
CA ASP A 78 -2.20 14.41 0.11
C ASP A 78 -1.66 13.13 0.75
N VAL A 79 -1.44 12.13 -0.10
CA VAL A 79 -0.84 10.84 0.26
C VAL A 79 0.23 10.47 -0.76
N ALA A 80 1.01 9.42 -0.50
CA ALA A 80 1.98 8.92 -1.47
C ALA A 80 1.32 7.95 -2.46
N VAL A 81 0.44 7.09 -1.95
CA VAL A 81 -0.26 6.06 -2.72
C VAL A 81 -1.66 5.85 -2.17
N ILE A 82 -2.59 5.40 -3.01
CA ILE A 82 -3.95 4.99 -2.63
C ILE A 82 -4.17 3.51 -2.94
N ASP A 83 -5.15 2.91 -2.29
CA ASP A 83 -5.61 1.55 -2.63
C ASP A 83 -6.37 1.53 -3.97
N GLY A 84 -6.21 0.44 -4.71
CA GLY A 84 -6.84 0.21 -5.99
C GLY A 84 -8.36 0.04 -5.98
N MET A 85 -8.98 -0.16 -4.81
CA MET A 85 -10.42 -0.32 -4.61
C MET A 85 -11.20 0.77 -5.34
N TRP A 86 -10.81 2.03 -5.14
CA TRP A 86 -11.38 3.14 -5.87
C TRP A 86 -10.34 4.21 -6.17
N MET A 87 -10.15 4.47 -7.45
CA MET A 87 -9.21 5.44 -7.98
C MET A 87 -9.91 6.24 -9.09
N CYS A 88 -9.79 7.56 -9.04
CA CYS A 88 -10.26 8.47 -10.07
C CYS A 88 -9.11 9.36 -10.57
N SER A 89 -8.98 9.47 -11.88
CA SER A 89 -7.96 10.30 -12.53
C SER A 89 -8.56 10.93 -13.78
N ARG A 90 -8.05 12.10 -14.18
CA ARG A 90 -8.44 12.69 -15.46
C ARG A 90 -7.88 11.84 -16.60
N LYS A 91 -8.64 11.74 -17.69
CA LYS A 91 -8.31 10.88 -18.83
C LYS A 91 -6.93 11.20 -19.41
N GLU A 92 -6.58 12.47 -19.52
CA GLU A 92 -5.31 12.93 -20.04
C GLU A 92 -4.13 12.63 -19.11
N VAL A 93 -4.34 12.55 -17.79
CA VAL A 93 -3.31 12.13 -16.84
C VAL A 93 -3.04 10.64 -17.00
N TRP A 94 -4.07 9.80 -16.98
CA TRP A 94 -3.94 8.35 -17.20
C TRP A 94 -3.32 8.03 -18.57
N ALA A 95 -3.71 8.75 -19.63
CA ALA A 95 -3.15 8.52 -20.96
C ALA A 95 -1.64 8.84 -21.05
N ARG A 96 -1.15 9.80 -20.26
CA ARG A 96 0.29 10.12 -20.16
C ARG A 96 1.05 9.16 -19.25
N HIS A 97 0.38 8.62 -18.23
CA HIS A 97 0.98 7.75 -17.21
C HIS A 97 0.17 6.45 -17.06
N PRO A 98 0.04 5.61 -18.10
CA PRO A 98 -0.84 4.44 -18.03
C PRO A 98 -0.34 3.42 -16.99
N PHE A 99 -1.24 2.56 -16.53
CA PHE A 99 -0.88 1.41 -15.70
C PHE A 99 0.20 0.55 -16.39
N ASP A 100 1.20 0.09 -15.64
CA ASP A 100 2.17 -0.89 -16.11
C ASP A 100 1.59 -2.30 -16.09
N ALA A 101 0.70 -2.55 -17.05
CA ALA A 101 0.05 -3.85 -17.26
C ALA A 101 1.02 -4.95 -17.72
N ARG A 102 2.29 -4.62 -18.02
CA ARG A 102 3.32 -5.62 -18.37
C ARG A 102 3.96 -6.22 -17.11
N THR A 103 4.23 -5.39 -16.11
CA THR A 103 4.84 -5.83 -14.85
C THR A 103 3.80 -6.37 -13.87
N PHE A 104 2.67 -5.67 -13.76
CA PHE A 104 1.57 -5.95 -12.83
C PHE A 104 0.33 -6.39 -13.62
N THR A 105 0.29 -7.68 -13.93
CA THR A 105 -0.77 -8.31 -14.74
C THR A 105 -2.00 -8.71 -13.93
N ASP A 106 -1.91 -8.64 -12.60
CA ASP A 106 -2.93 -9.12 -11.66
C ASP A 106 -3.42 -7.99 -10.74
N PHE A 107 -4.34 -8.32 -9.83
CA PHE A 107 -5.01 -7.39 -8.90
C PHE A 107 -4.12 -6.71 -7.85
N HIS A 108 -2.80 -6.91 -7.86
CA HIS A 108 -1.91 -6.39 -6.81
C HIS A 108 -0.83 -5.48 -7.39
N PHE A 109 -0.59 -4.35 -6.71
CA PHE A 109 0.45 -3.34 -6.98
C PHE A 109 0.26 -2.49 -8.24
N TYR A 110 -0.75 -2.72 -9.09
CA TYR A 110 -1.03 -1.82 -10.22
C TYR A 110 -1.35 -0.40 -9.75
N ASP A 111 -2.02 -0.31 -8.61
CA ASP A 111 -2.47 0.89 -7.91
C ASP A 111 -1.29 1.65 -7.29
N VAL A 112 -0.52 0.99 -6.44
CA VAL A 112 0.68 1.54 -5.79
C VAL A 112 1.71 1.98 -6.84
N ASP A 113 1.91 1.19 -7.89
CA ASP A 113 2.83 1.52 -8.97
C ASP A 113 2.36 2.73 -9.80
N TYR A 114 1.07 2.82 -10.12
CA TYR A 114 0.49 3.98 -10.79
C TYR A 114 0.64 5.24 -9.95
N CYS A 115 0.28 5.19 -8.67
CA CYS A 115 0.47 6.31 -7.76
C CYS A 115 1.94 6.73 -7.67
N THR A 116 2.87 5.79 -7.69
CA THR A 116 4.31 6.08 -7.72
C THR A 116 4.70 6.86 -8.98
N GLU A 117 4.16 6.51 -10.16
CA GLU A 117 4.41 7.29 -11.38
C GLU A 117 3.80 8.69 -11.32
N ILE A 118 2.55 8.81 -10.83
CA ILE A 118 1.88 10.11 -10.67
C ILE A 118 2.66 11.01 -9.69
N PHE A 119 3.08 10.47 -8.56
CA PHE A 119 3.89 11.19 -7.58
C PHE A 119 5.21 11.68 -8.20
N ARG A 120 5.88 10.82 -8.97
CA ARG A 120 7.14 11.15 -9.64
C ARG A 120 6.99 12.16 -10.78
N SER A 121 5.82 12.24 -11.42
CA SER A 121 5.55 13.27 -12.42
C SER A 121 5.30 14.65 -11.79
N GLY A 122 5.32 14.76 -10.46
CA GLY A 122 5.05 16.00 -9.72
C GLY A 122 3.57 16.29 -9.53
N LEU A 123 2.68 15.33 -9.83
CA LEU A 123 1.26 15.43 -9.56
C LEU A 123 0.93 14.90 -8.17
N ARG A 124 -0.11 15.45 -7.55
CA ARG A 124 -0.59 15.04 -6.23
C ARG A 124 -1.41 13.76 -6.32
N VAL A 125 -1.23 12.91 -5.32
CA VAL A 125 -2.07 11.75 -5.04
C VAL A 125 -2.87 12.12 -3.79
N CYS A 126 -4.21 12.08 -3.85
CA CYS A 126 -5.05 12.58 -2.77
C CYS A 126 -6.07 11.55 -2.30
N VAL A 127 -6.40 11.60 -1.02
CA VAL A 127 -7.57 10.95 -0.42
C VAL A 127 -8.61 12.02 -0.11
N THR A 128 -9.86 11.80 -0.52
CA THR A 128 -11.01 12.62 -0.11
C THR A 128 -11.78 11.95 1.03
N PHE A 129 -12.25 12.76 1.96
CA PHE A 129 -13.13 12.37 3.06
C PHE A 129 -14.60 12.73 2.81
N ASP A 130 -14.91 13.41 1.70
CA ASP A 130 -16.27 13.77 1.32
C ASP A 130 -17.04 12.58 0.70
N LEU A 131 -16.33 11.49 0.38
CA LEU A 131 -16.89 10.27 -0.15
C LEU A 131 -16.81 9.14 0.88
N LEU A 132 -17.95 8.51 1.15
CA LEU A 132 -18.03 7.26 1.92
C LEU A 132 -18.39 6.12 0.97
N ILE A 133 -17.54 5.09 0.98
CA ILE A 133 -17.67 3.89 0.16
C ILE A 133 -17.80 2.68 1.08
N GLU A 134 -18.78 1.81 0.81
CA GLU A 134 -18.82 0.46 1.36
C GLU A 134 -17.88 -0.45 0.58
N HIS A 135 -17.16 -1.32 1.27
CA HIS A 135 -16.31 -2.33 0.68
C HIS A 135 -16.72 -3.71 1.17
N HIS A 136 -17.09 -4.60 0.25
CA HIS A 136 -17.67 -5.91 0.55
C HIS A 136 -16.66 -7.06 0.54
N SER A 137 -15.39 -6.77 0.28
CA SER A 137 -14.31 -7.74 0.46
C SER A 137 -13.17 -7.13 1.28
N ARG A 138 -12.29 -7.98 1.79
CA ARG A 138 -11.02 -7.55 2.35
C ARG A 138 -9.92 -7.89 1.36
N GLY A 139 -8.98 -6.96 1.18
CA GLY A 139 -7.77 -7.22 0.40
C GLY A 139 -7.08 -8.50 0.87
N ASN A 140 -6.54 -9.28 -0.09
CA ASN A 140 -5.95 -10.58 0.18
C ASN A 140 -4.43 -10.56 -0.07
N ILE A 141 -3.64 -10.82 0.96
CA ILE A 141 -2.18 -11.00 0.87
C ILE A 141 -1.88 -12.46 0.53
N ASN A 142 -2.03 -12.80 -0.74
CA ASN A 142 -1.74 -14.13 -1.29
C ASN A 142 -0.31 -14.25 -1.87
N ALA A 143 0.02 -15.38 -2.49
CA ALA A 143 1.33 -15.58 -3.13
C ALA A 143 1.60 -14.64 -4.30
N GLN A 144 0.56 -14.27 -5.05
CA GLN A 144 0.68 -13.30 -6.14
C GLN A 144 1.02 -11.91 -5.60
N TRP A 145 0.44 -11.53 -4.46
CA TRP A 145 0.78 -10.29 -3.77
C TRP A 145 2.28 -10.26 -3.41
N VAL A 146 2.82 -11.35 -2.86
CA VAL A 146 4.25 -11.45 -2.50
C VAL A 146 5.15 -11.34 -3.73
N VAL A 147 4.79 -12.02 -4.83
CA VAL A 147 5.52 -11.91 -6.12
C VAL A 147 5.49 -10.47 -6.65
N ASN A 148 4.33 -9.82 -6.65
CA ASN A 148 4.21 -8.45 -7.15
C ASN A 148 4.90 -7.43 -6.23
N ALA A 149 4.91 -7.64 -4.92
CA ALA A 149 5.70 -6.83 -3.98
C ALA A 149 7.21 -6.90 -4.30
N LEU A 150 7.74 -8.09 -4.62
CA LEU A 150 9.14 -8.26 -5.05
C LEU A 150 9.42 -7.55 -6.39
N LYS A 151 8.49 -7.60 -7.35
CA LYS A 151 8.60 -6.88 -8.63
C LYS A 151 8.62 -5.37 -8.40
N TYR A 152 7.69 -4.85 -7.60
CA TYR A 152 7.59 -3.43 -7.25
C TYR A 152 8.87 -2.94 -6.58
N GLN A 153 9.34 -3.65 -5.54
CA GLN A 153 10.59 -3.30 -4.85
C GLN A 153 11.80 -3.26 -5.80
N ARG A 154 11.87 -4.19 -6.75
CA ARG A 154 12.94 -4.19 -7.76
C ARG A 154 12.82 -3.02 -8.73
N LYS A 155 11.61 -2.75 -9.23
CA LYS A 155 11.32 -1.65 -10.17
C LYS A 155 11.60 -0.28 -9.53
N ARG A 156 11.29 -0.14 -8.23
CA ARG A 156 11.31 1.13 -7.49
C ARG A 156 12.49 1.31 -6.54
N VAL A 157 13.49 0.44 -6.58
CA VAL A 157 14.59 0.40 -5.57
C VAL A 157 15.30 1.75 -5.36
N ASN A 158 15.52 2.52 -6.44
CA ASN A 158 16.18 3.84 -6.37
C ASN A 158 15.20 5.00 -6.13
N GLN A 159 13.95 4.67 -5.82
CA GLN A 159 12.83 5.61 -5.69
C GLN A 159 12.17 5.49 -4.30
N LEU A 160 12.56 4.49 -3.51
CA LEU A 160 12.06 4.25 -2.16
C LEU A 160 13.15 4.62 -1.11
N PRO A 161 12.76 5.12 0.08
CA PRO A 161 11.39 5.50 0.45
C PRO A 161 11.00 6.85 -0.18
N PHE A 162 9.70 7.10 -0.31
CA PHE A 162 9.17 8.41 -0.74
C PHE A 162 7.84 8.71 -0.04
N GLY A 163 7.45 9.98 0.04
CA GLY A 163 6.15 10.35 0.57
C GLY A 163 5.92 11.85 0.68
N VAL A 164 4.74 12.21 1.16
CA VAL A 164 4.32 13.61 1.36
C VAL A 164 4.65 14.14 2.76
N VAL A 165 5.03 13.26 3.68
CA VAL A 165 5.40 13.59 5.05
C VAL A 165 6.87 13.28 5.33
N LYS A 166 7.46 14.04 6.25
CA LYS A 166 8.81 13.76 6.77
C LYS A 166 8.69 12.88 8.00
N VAL A 167 9.06 11.62 7.87
CA VAL A 167 9.10 10.66 8.98
C VAL A 167 10.48 10.73 9.66
N PRO A 168 10.56 10.80 11.00
CA PRO A 168 11.82 10.70 11.72
C PRO A 168 12.62 9.45 11.31
N LYS A 169 13.94 9.57 11.19
CA LYS A 169 14.78 8.47 10.68
C LYS A 169 14.65 7.18 11.50
N ASP A 170 14.59 7.30 12.82
CA ASP A 170 14.49 6.14 13.71
C ASP A 170 13.14 5.44 13.59
N GLU A 171 12.07 6.22 13.44
CA GLU A 171 10.73 5.70 13.20
C GLU A 171 10.63 5.02 11.82
N CYS A 172 11.16 5.66 10.77
CA CYS A 172 11.22 5.07 9.44
C CYS A 172 11.99 3.75 9.45
N ARG A 173 13.15 3.70 10.13
CA ARG A 173 13.95 2.47 10.28
C ARG A 173 13.18 1.38 11.03
N ALA A 174 12.43 1.72 12.07
CA ALA A 174 11.60 0.78 12.81
C ALA A 174 10.47 0.21 11.95
N LEU A 175 9.80 1.05 11.17
CA LEU A 175 8.74 0.65 10.24
C LEU A 175 9.28 -0.23 9.10
N GLU A 176 10.44 0.11 8.53
CA GLU A 176 11.12 -0.71 7.51
C GLU A 176 11.53 -2.08 8.05
N LEU A 177 12.09 -2.13 9.27
CA LEU A 177 12.42 -3.39 9.91
C LEU A 177 11.18 -4.26 10.11
N ARG A 178 10.09 -3.67 10.63
CA ARG A 178 8.82 -4.36 10.82
C ARG A 178 8.26 -4.89 9.51
N ALA A 179 8.22 -4.06 8.46
CA ALA A 179 7.77 -4.48 7.13
C ALA A 179 8.61 -5.63 6.57
N LEU A 180 9.93 -5.57 6.69
CA LEU A 180 10.82 -6.65 6.26
C LEU A 180 10.59 -7.94 7.05
N GLN A 181 10.33 -7.85 8.36
CA GLN A 181 10.04 -9.02 9.20
C GLN A 181 8.70 -9.65 8.82
N GLU A 182 7.64 -8.85 8.69
CA GLU A 182 6.31 -9.31 8.26
C GLU A 182 6.39 -9.98 6.88
N PHE A 183 7.09 -9.34 5.94
CA PHE A 183 7.30 -9.88 4.59
C PHE A 183 8.14 -11.17 4.59
N THR A 184 9.19 -11.23 5.40
CA THR A 184 10.00 -12.45 5.56
C THR A 184 9.15 -13.60 6.12
N GLY A 185 8.27 -13.32 7.09
CA GLY A 185 7.31 -14.29 7.60
C GLY A 185 6.35 -14.79 6.52
N LEU A 186 5.88 -13.91 5.63
CA LEU A 186 5.05 -14.30 4.47
C LEU A 186 5.82 -15.23 3.52
N LEU A 187 7.07 -14.90 3.19
CA LEU A 187 7.92 -15.76 2.35
C LEU A 187 8.07 -17.17 2.93
N ILE A 188 8.28 -17.28 4.25
CA ILE A 188 8.39 -18.58 4.94
C ILE A 188 7.06 -19.34 4.88
N ARG A 189 5.94 -18.69 5.27
CA ARG A 189 4.60 -19.33 5.31
C ARG A 189 4.10 -19.78 3.95
N GLN A 190 4.50 -19.08 2.89
CA GLN A 190 4.12 -19.41 1.52
C GLN A 190 5.18 -20.23 0.78
N HIS A 191 6.16 -20.79 1.50
CA HIS A 191 7.16 -21.73 0.98
C HIS A 191 8.00 -21.18 -0.19
N PHE A 192 8.36 -19.89 -0.16
CA PHE A 192 9.28 -19.31 -1.14
C PHE A 192 10.69 -19.90 -0.98
N ALA A 193 11.48 -19.83 -2.06
CA ALA A 193 12.85 -20.35 -2.08
C ALA A 193 13.68 -19.80 -0.90
N ALA A 194 14.40 -20.69 -0.21
CA ALA A 194 15.17 -20.34 0.96
C ALA A 194 16.20 -19.24 0.70
N SER A 195 16.79 -19.17 -0.50
CA SER A 195 17.67 -18.06 -0.92
C SER A 195 16.97 -16.70 -0.88
N THR A 196 15.70 -16.64 -1.30
CA THR A 196 14.87 -15.44 -1.21
C THR A 196 14.58 -15.07 0.24
N VAL A 197 14.23 -16.04 1.08
CA VAL A 197 14.00 -15.80 2.52
C VAL A 197 15.28 -15.29 3.20
N THR A 198 16.42 -15.98 2.99
CA THR A 198 17.72 -15.60 3.55
C THR A 198 18.12 -14.19 3.14
N LYS A 199 17.88 -13.80 1.89
CA LYS A 199 18.14 -12.42 1.44
C LYS A 199 17.39 -11.37 2.26
N HIS A 200 16.14 -11.63 2.61
CA HIS A 200 15.33 -10.69 3.41
C HIS A 200 15.72 -10.75 4.90
N LEU A 201 16.01 -11.93 5.44
CA LEU A 201 16.56 -12.07 6.79
C LEU A 201 17.87 -11.29 6.97
N VAL A 202 18.78 -11.35 6.01
CA VAL A 202 20.04 -10.58 6.05
C VAL A 202 19.75 -9.08 6.12
N LYS A 203 18.77 -8.57 5.36
CA LYS A 203 18.35 -7.17 5.47
C LYS A 203 17.83 -6.83 6.87
N CYS A 204 16.99 -7.69 7.46
CA CYS A 204 16.52 -7.50 8.84
C CYS A 204 17.69 -7.44 9.84
N LEU A 205 18.67 -8.34 9.72
CA LEU A 205 19.84 -8.40 10.59
C LEU A 205 20.76 -7.18 10.40
N LEU A 206 20.95 -6.69 9.17
CA LEU A 206 21.72 -5.46 8.91
C LEU A 206 21.05 -4.24 9.54
N LEU A 207 19.71 -4.20 9.58
CA LEU A 207 18.97 -3.13 10.24
C LEU A 207 18.97 -3.26 11.77
N ALA A 208 18.85 -4.47 12.32
CA ALA A 208 18.85 -4.73 13.76
C ALA A 208 19.37 -6.15 14.08
N PRO A 209 20.68 -6.33 14.32
CA PRO A 209 21.32 -7.64 14.42
C PRO A 209 20.78 -8.55 15.52
N PHE A 210 20.39 -7.97 16.66
CA PHE A 210 19.93 -8.70 17.85
C PHE A 210 18.42 -8.59 18.07
N ASN A 211 17.66 -8.19 17.04
CA ASN A 211 16.22 -8.11 17.18
C ASN A 211 15.61 -9.51 17.37
N ARG A 212 14.87 -9.69 18.46
CA ARG A 212 14.26 -10.96 18.86
C ARG A 212 13.39 -11.57 17.76
N ASP A 213 12.59 -10.77 17.09
CA ASP A 213 11.63 -11.25 16.10
C ASP A 213 12.36 -11.67 14.80
N THR A 214 13.43 -10.96 14.44
CA THR A 214 14.34 -11.39 13.35
C THR A 214 15.01 -12.73 13.65
N LEU A 215 15.52 -12.92 14.87
CA LEU A 215 16.15 -14.18 15.28
C LEU A 215 15.13 -15.33 15.31
N TRP A 216 13.89 -15.04 15.69
CA TRP A 216 12.80 -16.01 15.64
C TRP A 216 12.47 -16.43 14.20
N LEU A 217 12.41 -15.49 13.24
CA LEU A 217 12.23 -15.81 11.82
C LEU A 217 13.39 -16.66 11.26
N ALA A 218 14.63 -16.38 11.67
CA ALA A 218 15.78 -17.21 11.30
C ALA A 218 15.63 -18.65 11.82
N LYS A 219 15.17 -18.82 13.08
CA LYS A 219 14.85 -20.14 13.63
C LYS A 219 13.75 -20.84 12.82
N GLN A 220 12.69 -20.13 12.43
CA GLN A 220 11.60 -20.72 11.63
C GLN A 220 12.08 -21.21 10.25
N LEU A 221 12.95 -20.46 9.58
CA LEU A 221 13.53 -20.88 8.29
C LEU A 221 14.35 -22.18 8.45
N ILE A 222 15.08 -22.33 9.56
CA ILE A 222 15.83 -23.56 9.83
C ILE A 222 14.87 -24.73 10.08
N GLN A 223 13.83 -24.54 10.90
CA GLN A 223 12.87 -25.59 11.22
C GLN A 223 12.08 -26.09 10.01
N THR A 224 11.65 -25.19 9.13
CA THR A 224 10.94 -25.55 7.89
C THR A 224 11.78 -26.35 6.90
N ARG A 225 13.12 -26.29 7.00
CA ARG A 225 14.05 -27.08 6.17
C ARG A 225 14.29 -28.51 6.67
N PHE A 226 13.92 -28.82 7.92
CA PHE A 226 14.08 -30.15 8.50
C PHE A 226 12.79 -30.98 8.51
N VAL A 227 11.69 -30.42 8.00
CA VAL A 227 10.36 -31.06 7.97
C VAL A 227 9.88 -31.34 6.53
N ALA A 228 10.64 -30.88 5.52
CA ALA A 228 10.41 -31.17 4.09
C ALA A 228 11.43 -32.19 3.59
#